data_AF-A0A455T2D0-F1
#
_entry.id   AF-A0A455T2D0-F1
#
_cell.length_a   1.000
_cell.length_b   1.000
_cell.length_c   1.000
_cell.angle_alpha   90.00
_cell.angle_beta   90.00
_cell.angle_gamma   90.00
#
_symmetry.space_group_name_H-M   'P 1'
#
loop_
_entity.id
_entity.type
_entity.pdbx_description
1 polymer ?
#
loop_
_entity_poly.entity_id
_entity_poly.type
_entity_poly.pdbx_seq_one_letter_code
_entity_poly.pdbx_strand_id
1 'polypeptide(L)'
;MADLASVPDFEMVATCIVERFERMRPLMSQWADLARLAVQGLPHDRDRLAALERRLNQLRAELRTFVLVASEHFSDGQLTALRKRARMSKSAWRSLKKARPITTRSGFTLLSF
;
A
#
# COMPACT_ATOMS: atom_id res chain seq x y z
N MET A 1 -7.84 -16.83 -13.76
CA MET A 1 -8.32 -15.64 -13.03
C MET A 1 -9.24 -16.14 -11.94
N ALA A 2 -8.99 -15.82 -10.67
CA ALA A 2 -9.82 -16.29 -9.57
C ALA A 2 -11.17 -15.58 -9.61
N ASP A 3 -12.24 -16.38 -9.57
CA ASP A 3 -13.62 -15.92 -9.55
C ASP A 3 -13.89 -15.21 -8.22
N LEU A 4 -14.20 -13.91 -8.29
CA LEU A 4 -14.49 -13.07 -7.12
C LEU A 4 -15.96 -13.14 -6.69
N ALA A 5 -16.77 -14.04 -7.28
CA ALA A 5 -18.18 -14.24 -6.92
C ALA A 5 -18.40 -15.12 -5.67
N SER A 6 -17.36 -15.81 -5.18
CA SER A 6 -17.41 -16.63 -3.96
C SER A 6 -16.75 -15.90 -2.78
N VAL A 7 -17.16 -16.24 -1.55
CA VAL A 7 -16.47 -15.78 -0.33
C VAL A 7 -14.97 -16.08 -0.48
N PRO A 8 -14.09 -15.07 -0.45
CA PRO A 8 -12.68 -15.25 -0.73
C PRO A 8 -12.00 -15.99 0.43
N ASP A 9 -11.11 -16.92 0.10
CA ASP A 9 -10.32 -17.62 1.10
C ASP A 9 -9.43 -16.64 1.88
N PHE A 10 -9.49 -16.75 3.21
CA PHE A 10 -8.75 -15.85 4.11
C PHE A 10 -7.24 -15.97 3.91
N GLU A 11 -6.71 -17.18 3.80
CA GLU A 11 -5.27 -17.41 3.67
C GLU A 11 -4.72 -16.90 2.34
N MET A 12 -5.47 -17.09 1.25
CA MET A 12 -5.16 -16.53 -0.07
C MET A 12 -5.10 -15.00 -0.02
N VAL A 13 -6.13 -14.34 0.52
CA VAL A 13 -6.19 -12.87 0.58
C VAL A 13 -5.11 -12.33 1.52
N ALA A 14 -4.90 -12.97 2.67
CA ALA A 14 -3.86 -12.58 3.62
C ALA A 14 -2.47 -12.68 2.98
N THR A 15 -2.16 -13.77 2.30
CA THR A 15 -0.88 -13.97 1.60
C THR A 15 -0.69 -12.91 0.51
N CYS A 16 -1.71 -12.67 -0.30
CA CYS A 16 -1.65 -11.66 -1.37
C CYS A 16 -1.38 -10.25 -0.83
N ILE A 17 -2.00 -9.87 0.30
CA ILE A 17 -1.80 -8.57 0.94
C ILE A 17 -0.41 -8.48 1.56
N VAL A 18 0.03 -9.51 2.28
CA VAL A 18 1.35 -9.55 2.93
C VAL A 18 2.46 -9.40 1.90
N GLU A 19 2.47 -10.23 0.85
CA GLU A 19 3.52 -10.21 -0.17
C GLU A 19 3.62 -8.86 -0.87
N ARG A 20 2.48 -8.29 -1.26
CA ARG A 20 2.45 -6.99 -1.95
C ARG A 20 2.87 -5.85 -1.04
N PHE A 21 2.43 -5.88 0.22
CA PHE A 21 2.82 -4.85 1.17
C PHE A 21 4.31 -4.91 1.50
N GLU A 22 4.87 -6.11 1.74
CA GLU A 22 6.31 -6.28 1.97
C GLU A 22 7.15 -5.84 0.76
N ARG A 23 6.71 -6.11 -0.47
CA ARG A 23 7.36 -5.57 -1.69
C ARG A 23 7.28 -4.05 -1.79
N MET A 24 6.20 -3.44 -1.29
CA MET A 24 6.00 -2.00 -1.35
C MET A 24 6.87 -1.23 -0.33
N ARG A 25 7.13 -1.81 0.85
CA ARG A 25 7.89 -1.17 1.95
C ARG A 25 9.27 -0.62 1.56
N PRO A 26 10.18 -1.37 0.92
CA PRO A 26 11.50 -0.84 0.57
C PRO A 26 11.41 0.27 -0.48
N LEU A 27 10.48 0.16 -1.42
CA LEU A 27 10.25 1.19 -2.44
C LEU A 27 9.69 2.47 -1.82
N MET A 28 8.83 2.34 -0.81
CA MET A 28 8.30 3.46 -0.04
C MET A 28 9.38 4.19 0.72
N SER A 29 10.33 3.47 1.35
CA SER A 29 11.46 4.10 2.04
C SER A 29 12.32 4.89 1.05
N GLN A 30 12.72 4.26 -0.06
CA GLN A 30 13.53 4.93 -1.09
C GLN A 30 12.84 6.16 -1.68
N TRP A 31 11.54 6.05 -1.94
CA TRP A 31 10.75 7.18 -2.43
C TRP A 31 10.69 8.30 -1.38
N ALA A 32 10.47 7.97 -0.11
CA ALA A 32 10.39 8.96 0.96
C ALA A 32 11.69 9.75 1.13
N ASP A 33 12.84 9.06 1.03
CA ASP A 33 14.15 9.71 1.14
C ASP A 33 14.38 10.70 -0.01
N LEU A 34 14.09 10.29 -1.25
CA LEU A 34 14.19 11.20 -2.41
C LEU A 34 13.14 12.32 -2.38
N ALA A 35 11.91 12.03 -1.94
CA ALA A 35 10.84 13.01 -1.85
C ALA A 35 11.16 14.09 -0.81
N ARG A 36 11.84 13.76 0.30
CA ARG A 36 12.29 14.76 1.28
C ARG A 36 13.29 15.74 0.67
N LEU A 37 14.27 15.25 -0.07
CA LEU A 37 15.23 16.09 -0.80
C LEU A 37 14.50 17.01 -1.79
N ALA A 38 13.56 16.45 -2.56
CA ALA A 38 12.76 17.21 -3.52
C ALA A 38 11.94 18.33 -2.87
N VAL A 39 11.30 18.05 -1.73
CA VAL A 39 10.51 19.05 -0.98
C VAL A 39 11.41 20.15 -0.40
N GLN A 40 12.63 19.82 0.00
CA GLN A 40 13.62 20.79 0.50
C GLN A 40 14.32 21.58 -0.61
N GLY A 41 14.01 21.31 -1.89
CA GLY A 41 14.70 21.94 -3.02
C GLY A 41 16.16 21.49 -3.18
N LEU A 42 16.56 20.41 -2.52
CA LEU A 42 17.92 19.88 -2.58
C LEU A 42 18.14 19.06 -3.87
N PRO A 43 19.39 18.92 -4.35
CA PRO A 43 19.72 18.02 -5.45
C PRO A 43 19.25 16.59 -5.17
N HIS A 44 18.57 16.01 -6.15
CA HIS A 44 18.04 14.65 -6.08
C HIS A 44 17.83 14.08 -7.47
N ASP A 45 17.72 12.76 -7.54
CA ASP A 45 17.38 12.04 -8.77
C ASP A 45 15.88 12.12 -9.05
N ARG A 46 15.50 13.05 -9.94
CA ARG A 46 14.10 13.31 -10.33
C ARG A 46 13.49 12.13 -11.08
N ASP A 47 14.26 11.48 -11.95
CA ASP A 47 13.78 10.37 -12.77
C ASP A 47 13.51 9.15 -11.91
N ARG A 48 14.40 8.85 -10.96
CA ARG A 48 14.20 7.78 -9.99
C ARG A 48 13.03 8.08 -9.05
N LEU A 49 12.85 9.32 -8.60
CA LEU A 49 11.69 9.72 -7.80
C LEU A 49 10.37 9.47 -8.56
N ALA A 50 10.29 9.88 -9.82
CA ALA A 50 9.12 9.67 -10.67
C ALA A 50 8.88 8.18 -10.99
N ALA A 51 9.94 7.40 -11.21
CA ALA A 51 9.84 5.96 -11.43
C ALA A 51 9.30 5.23 -10.18
N LEU A 52 9.82 5.56 -8.99
CA LEU A 52 9.35 5.02 -7.72
C LEU A 52 7.90 5.42 -7.46
N GLU A 53 7.51 6.66 -7.71
CA GLU A 53 6.13 7.12 -7.57
C GLU A 53 5.16 6.31 -8.44
N ARG A 54 5.49 6.11 -9.72
CA ARG A 54 4.68 5.28 -10.64
C ARG A 54 4.56 3.84 -10.14
N ARG A 55 5.68 3.23 -9.74
CA ARG A 55 5.70 1.84 -9.26
C ARG A 55 4.90 1.66 -7.97
N LEU A 56 5.03 2.60 -7.04
CA LEU A 56 4.27 2.60 -5.79
C LEU A 56 2.77 2.76 -6.02
N ASN A 57 2.37 3.64 -6.94
CA ASN A 57 0.96 3.81 -7.30
C ASN A 57 0.37 2.56 -7.94
N GLN A 58 1.13 1.84 -8.77
CA GLN A 58 0.71 0.55 -9.32
C GLN A 58 0.50 -0.49 -8.22
N LEU A 59 1.50 -0.70 -7.35
CA LEU A 59 1.40 -1.66 -6.24
C LEU A 59 0.25 -1.31 -5.28
N ARG A 60 0.05 -0.01 -5.03
CA ARG A 60 -1.05 0.48 -4.18
C ARG A 60 -2.42 0.20 -4.80
N ALA A 61 -2.56 0.33 -6.12
CA ALA A 61 -3.80 -0.02 -6.83
C ALA A 61 -4.09 -1.52 -6.73
N GLU A 62 -3.08 -2.37 -6.92
CA GLU A 62 -3.22 -3.82 -6.73
C GLU A 62 -3.62 -4.17 -5.29
N LEU A 63 -2.90 -3.61 -4.32
CA LEU A 63 -3.14 -3.87 -2.90
C LEU A 63 -4.53 -3.38 -2.46
N ARG A 64 -4.99 -2.25 -3.00
CA ARG A 64 -6.32 -1.70 -2.75
C ARG A 64 -7.41 -2.70 -3.12
N THR A 65 -7.30 -3.40 -4.25
CA THR A 65 -8.30 -4.40 -4.68
C THR A 65 -8.48 -5.48 -3.59
N PHE A 66 -7.38 -6.06 -3.10
CA PHE A 66 -7.45 -7.07 -2.04
C PHE A 66 -7.95 -6.51 -0.71
N VAL A 67 -7.55 -5.28 -0.35
CA VAL A 67 -8.00 -4.62 0.89
C VAL A 67 -9.51 -4.33 0.85
N LEU A 68 -10.06 -3.95 -0.31
CA LEU A 68 -11.49 -3.75 -0.47
C LEU A 68 -12.25 -5.07 -0.35
N VAL A 69 -11.82 -6.11 -1.07
CA VAL A 69 -12.39 -7.46 -0.98
C VAL A 69 -12.36 -7.96 0.47
N ALA A 70 -11.21 -7.86 1.16
CA ALA A 70 -11.12 -8.23 2.57
C ALA A 70 -12.10 -7.42 3.45
N SER A 71 -12.22 -6.12 3.22
CA SER A 71 -13.09 -5.24 4.01
C SER A 71 -14.59 -5.50 3.78
N GLU A 72 -14.96 -6.12 2.67
CA GLU A 72 -16.34 -6.47 2.32
C GLU A 72 -16.74 -7.84 2.90
N HIS A 73 -15.82 -8.81 2.91
CA HIS A 73 -16.14 -10.20 3.24
C HIS A 73 -15.70 -10.67 4.62
N PHE A 74 -14.76 -9.98 5.28
CA PHE A 74 -14.20 -10.42 6.55
C PHE A 74 -14.71 -9.61 7.74
N SER A 75 -14.88 -10.29 8.88
CA SER A 75 -15.21 -9.66 10.16
C SER A 75 -14.08 -8.74 10.66
N ASP A 76 -14.40 -7.82 11.57
CA ASP A 76 -13.40 -6.93 12.20
C ASP A 76 -12.25 -7.69 12.89
N GLY A 77 -12.54 -8.88 13.45
CA GLY A 77 -11.53 -9.76 14.03
C GLY A 77 -10.54 -10.29 12.98
N GLN A 78 -11.07 -10.79 11.86
CA GLN A 78 -10.27 -11.26 10.73
C GLN A 78 -9.47 -10.12 10.08
N LEU A 79 -10.07 -8.94 9.91
CA LEU A 79 -9.37 -7.75 9.41
C LEU A 79 -8.23 -7.31 10.34
N THR A 80 -8.43 -7.45 11.66
CA THR A 80 -7.38 -7.18 12.65
C THR A 80 -6.24 -8.19 12.55
N ALA A 81 -6.55 -9.48 12.43
CA ALA A 81 -5.54 -10.53 12.23
C ALA A 81 -4.74 -10.30 10.94
N LEU A 82 -5.42 -9.96 9.85
CA LEU A 82 -4.81 -9.69 8.55
C LEU A 82 -3.85 -8.51 8.61
N ARG A 83 -4.27 -7.37 9.19
CA ARG A 83 -3.40 -6.20 9.41
C ARG A 83 -2.16 -6.54 10.22
N LYS A 84 -2.31 -7.33 11.29
CA LYS A 84 -1.18 -7.77 12.12
C LYS A 84 -0.21 -8.63 11.32
N ARG A 85 -0.71 -9.60 10.55
CA ARG A 85 0.11 -10.47 9.70
C ARG A 85 0.85 -9.68 8.62
N ALA A 86 0.22 -8.68 8.03
CA ALA A 86 0.83 -7.78 7.07
C ALA A 86 1.70 -6.68 7.71
N ARG A 87 1.88 -6.67 9.05
CA ARG A 87 2.63 -5.65 9.79
C ARG A 87 2.21 -4.21 9.43
N MET A 88 0.90 -4.01 9.28
CA MET A 88 0.32 -2.77 8.79
C MET A 88 -0.47 -2.05 9.90
N SER A 89 -0.19 -0.78 10.15
CA SER A 89 -1.03 0.03 11.06
C SER A 89 -2.48 0.17 10.58
N LYS A 90 -3.31 0.69 11.49
CA LYS A 90 -4.72 0.99 11.19
C LYS A 90 -4.84 2.13 10.19
N SER A 91 -3.93 3.10 10.25
CA SER A 91 -3.85 4.23 9.32
C SER A 91 -3.45 3.77 7.93
N ALA A 92 -2.40 2.95 7.76
CA ALA A 92 -2.04 2.38 6.46
C ALA A 92 -3.21 1.61 5.82
N TRP A 93 -3.89 0.76 6.58
CA TRP A 93 -5.07 0.04 6.09
C TRP A 93 -6.16 0.99 5.59
N ARG A 94 -6.52 1.99 6.42
CA ARG A 94 -7.51 3.02 6.04
C ARG A 94 -7.06 3.83 4.83
N SER A 95 -5.75 4.08 4.69
CA SER A 95 -5.21 4.81 3.55
C SER A 95 -5.46 4.02 2.27
N LEU A 96 -5.21 2.71 2.24
CA LEU A 96 -5.41 1.84 1.06
C LEU A 96 -6.86 1.80 0.57
N LYS A 97 -7.82 1.98 1.50
CA LYS A 97 -9.25 2.17 1.15
C LYS A 97 -9.57 3.49 0.47
N LYS A 98 -8.63 4.43 0.34
CA LYS A 98 -8.80 5.66 -0.47
C LYS A 98 -8.15 5.52 -1.85
N ALA A 99 -8.87 5.94 -2.90
CA ALA A 99 -8.36 6.03 -4.27
C ALA A 99 -7.45 7.27 -4.46
N ARG A 100 -6.48 7.45 -3.56
CA ARG A 100 -5.55 8.59 -3.58
C ARG A 100 -4.16 8.13 -4.04
N PRO A 101 -3.57 8.76 -5.07
CA PRO A 101 -2.22 8.46 -5.50
C PRO A 101 -1.18 8.99 -4.49
N ILE A 102 -0.04 8.31 -4.42
CA ILE A 102 1.18 8.80 -3.81
C ILE A 102 1.76 9.87 -4.72
N THR A 103 2.00 11.04 -4.14
CA THR A 103 2.66 12.20 -4.77
C THR A 103 3.56 12.85 -3.72
N THR A 104 4.53 13.67 -4.11
CA THR A 104 5.35 14.42 -3.12
C THR A 104 4.51 15.27 -2.16
N ARG A 105 3.32 15.74 -2.58
CA ARG A 105 2.39 16.52 -1.73
C ARG A 105 1.61 15.70 -0.71
N SER A 106 1.36 14.41 -0.98
CA SER A 106 0.42 13.61 -0.16
C SER A 106 0.94 12.24 0.26
N GLY A 107 2.02 11.77 -0.36
CA GLY A 107 2.59 10.44 -0.16
C GLY A 107 3.02 10.20 1.28
N PHE A 108 3.63 11.19 1.95
CA PHE A 108 4.02 11.06 3.36
C PHE A 108 2.86 10.70 4.30
N THR A 109 1.65 11.23 4.04
CA THR A 109 0.45 10.90 4.83
C THR A 109 -0.12 9.52 4.52
N LEU A 110 0.27 8.92 3.39
CA LEU A 110 -0.14 7.60 2.95
C LEU A 110 0.85 6.51 3.38
N LEU A 111 2.02 6.90 3.91
CA LEU A 111 3.12 6.06 4.40
C LEU A 111 3.02 5.69 5.89
N SER A 112 1.94 6.03 6.59
CA SER A 112 1.83 5.79 8.04
C SER A 112 1.82 4.29 8.35
N PHE A 113 2.96 3.72 8.76
CA PHE A 113 3.12 2.31 9.14
C PHE A 113 2.68 2.00 10.57
#